data_AF-X0VDJ7-F1
#
_entry.id   AF-X0VDJ7-F1
#
_cell.length_a   1.000
_cell.length_b   1.000
_cell.length_c   1.000
_cell.angle_alpha   90.00
_cell.angle_beta   90.00
_cell.angle_gamma   90.00
#
_symmetry.space_group_name_H-M   'P 1'
#
loop_
_entity.id
_entity.type
_entity.pdbx_description
1 polymer ?
#
loop_
_entity_poly.entity_id
_entity_poly.type
_entity_poly.pdbx_seq_one_letter_code
_entity_poly.pdbx_strand_id
1 'polypeptide(L)'
;MRNQVLTPAELPFEQLGARFAEAAAGGPNELNLLVAGHPVRIRIAGPRWADIVRAAMGHLEVAGTAAPPELCIDAWDAEETGVPIVSAAQSNLPAPPVLMRTSHDGQQVGEERPHSLVWLDRASRRIVGCIESIRLLNLDERARPFHKL
;
A
#
# COMPACT_ATOMS: atom_id res chain seq x y z
N MET A 1 -8.19 -2.88 -25.32
CA MET A 1 -8.94 -2.49 -24.11
C MET A 1 -8.21 -3.11 -22.92
N ARG A 2 -7.77 -2.33 -21.92
CA ARG A 2 -7.03 -2.91 -20.77
C ARG A 2 -8.00 -3.78 -19.96
N ASN A 3 -7.57 -4.98 -19.59
CA ASN A 3 -8.42 -5.88 -18.81
C ASN A 3 -8.52 -5.32 -17.38
N GLN A 4 -9.70 -4.85 -17.02
CA GLN A 4 -10.00 -4.42 -15.65
C GLN A 4 -10.20 -5.62 -14.71
N VAL A 5 -10.50 -6.79 -15.28
CA VAL A 5 -10.60 -8.05 -14.56
C VAL A 5 -9.36 -8.89 -14.88
N LEU A 6 -8.62 -9.28 -13.84
CA LEU A 6 -7.40 -10.08 -13.96
C LEU A 6 -7.67 -11.55 -13.66
N THR A 7 -6.96 -12.41 -14.38
CA THR A 7 -6.84 -13.83 -14.04
C THR A 7 -5.89 -14.03 -12.86
N PRO A 8 -5.95 -15.18 -12.16
CA PRO A 8 -5.07 -15.42 -11.01
C PRO A 8 -3.57 -15.29 -11.31
N ALA A 9 -3.13 -15.64 -12.52
CA ALA A 9 -1.72 -15.54 -12.93
C ALA A 9 -1.26 -14.09 -13.16
N GLU A 10 -2.19 -13.15 -13.31
CA GLU A 10 -1.91 -11.72 -13.52
C GLU A 10 -2.00 -10.90 -12.22
N LEU A 11 -2.47 -11.50 -11.12
CA LEU A 11 -2.63 -10.80 -9.84
C LEU A 11 -1.27 -10.54 -9.18
N PRO A 12 -0.91 -9.28 -8.89
CA PRO A 12 0.40 -8.96 -8.34
C PRO A 12 0.45 -9.09 -6.81
N PHE A 13 -0.65 -9.43 -6.12
CA PHE A 13 -0.76 -9.29 -4.67
C PHE A 13 0.33 -10.03 -3.89
N GLU A 14 0.56 -11.31 -4.18
CA GLU A 14 1.62 -12.10 -3.54
C GLU A 14 3.01 -11.55 -3.84
N GLN A 15 3.22 -11.09 -5.08
CA GLN A 15 4.48 -10.46 -5.49
C GLN A 15 4.72 -9.15 -4.74
N LEU A 16 3.68 -8.32 -4.55
CA LEU A 16 3.75 -7.10 -3.75
C LEU A 16 4.04 -7.42 -2.29
N GLY A 17 3.41 -8.46 -1.73
CA GLY A 17 3.71 -8.96 -0.39
C GLY A 17 5.18 -9.35 -0.22
N ALA A 18 5.75 -10.03 -1.22
CA ALA A 18 7.17 -10.38 -1.23
C ALA A 18 8.10 -9.16 -1.36
N ARG A 19 7.74 -8.17 -2.20
CA ARG A 19 8.50 -6.91 -2.33
C ARG A 19 8.47 -6.09 -1.06
N PHE A 20 7.33 -6.01 -0.39
CA PHE A 20 7.27 -5.39 0.92
C PHE A 20 8.17 -6.12 1.94
N ALA A 21 8.17 -7.46 1.96
CA ALA A 21 9.03 -8.22 2.87
C ALA A 21 10.53 -7.95 2.60
N GLU A 22 10.92 -7.81 1.34
CA GLU A 22 12.27 -7.38 0.93
C GLU A 22 12.58 -5.96 1.44
N ALA A 23 11.68 -5.00 1.20
CA ALA A 23 11.84 -3.61 1.63
C ALA A 23 11.91 -3.48 3.17
N ALA A 24 11.18 -4.34 3.87
CA ALA A 24 11.08 -4.37 5.33
C ALA A 24 12.13 -5.26 6.00
N ALA A 25 13.14 -5.77 5.28
CA ALA A 25 14.14 -6.68 5.83
C ALA A 25 14.91 -6.11 7.04
N GLY A 26 15.06 -4.78 7.11
CA GLY A 26 15.66 -4.06 8.26
C GLY A 26 14.70 -3.82 9.44
N GLY A 27 13.46 -4.31 9.36
CA GLY A 27 12.38 -4.03 10.29
C GLY A 27 11.50 -2.86 9.82
N PRO A 28 10.19 -3.05 9.61
CA PRO A 28 9.31 -1.95 9.26
C PRO A 28 9.01 -1.08 10.48
N ASN A 29 8.69 0.19 10.23
CA ASN A 29 8.07 1.04 11.24
C ASN A 29 6.61 0.66 11.38
N GLU A 30 6.18 0.35 12.61
CA GLU A 30 4.80 -0.08 12.86
C GLU A 30 4.00 1.01 13.59
N LEU A 31 2.73 1.12 13.22
CA LEU A 31 1.71 1.92 13.90
C LEU A 31 0.50 1.02 14.16
N ASN A 32 0.06 0.92 15.41
CA ASN A 32 -1.17 0.23 15.77
C ASN A 32 -2.22 1.28 16.11
N LEU A 33 -3.31 1.32 15.34
CA LEU A 33 -4.31 2.37 15.37
C LEU A 33 -5.69 1.81 15.73
N LEU A 34 -6.57 2.64 16.28
CA LEU A 34 -8.02 2.39 16.32
C LEU A 34 -8.72 3.29 15.30
N VAL A 35 -9.22 2.70 14.23
CA VAL A 35 -9.98 3.42 13.19
C VAL A 35 -11.45 3.06 13.34
N ALA A 36 -12.27 4.03 13.75
CA ALA A 36 -13.70 3.83 14.03
C ALA A 36 -13.98 2.64 14.99
N GLY A 37 -13.08 2.40 15.95
CA GLY A 37 -13.17 1.28 16.90
C GLY A 37 -12.58 -0.05 16.40
N HIS A 38 -12.10 -0.12 15.16
CA HIS A 38 -11.48 -1.31 14.59
C HIS A 38 -9.94 -1.22 14.68
N PRO A 39 -9.25 -2.26 15.17
CA PRO A 39 -7.80 -2.28 15.26
C PRO A 39 -7.18 -2.41 13.86
N VAL A 40 -6.32 -1.47 13.50
CA VAL A 40 -5.59 -1.44 12.23
C VAL A 40 -4.10 -1.44 12.51
N ARG A 41 -3.33 -2.27 11.81
CA ARG A 41 -1.86 -2.23 11.84
C ARG A 41 -1.32 -1.70 10.53
N ILE A 42 -0.50 -0.66 10.60
CA ILE A 42 0.22 -0.12 9.45
C ILE A 42 1.71 -0.43 9.64
N ARG A 43 2.34 -1.00 8.61
CA ARG A 43 3.76 -1.38 8.59
C ARG A 43 4.41 -0.69 7.40
N ILE A 44 5.39 0.16 7.66
CA ILE A 44 6.01 1.02 6.65
C ILE A 44 7.50 0.74 6.58
N ALA A 45 7.97 0.30 5.42
CA ALA A 45 9.39 0.27 5.10
C ALA A 45 9.80 1.60 4.44
N GLY A 46 10.76 2.29 5.06
CA GLY A 46 11.12 3.67 4.71
C GLY A 46 10.83 4.62 5.87
N PRO A 47 11.86 5.01 6.65
CA PRO A 47 11.69 5.87 7.83
C PRO A 47 11.03 7.21 7.52
N ARG A 48 11.40 7.86 6.41
CA ARG A 48 10.84 9.18 6.07
C ARG A 48 9.37 9.09 5.71
N TRP A 49 8.94 8.01 5.06
CA TRP A 49 7.52 7.80 4.83
C TRP A 49 6.77 7.49 6.13
N ALA A 50 7.37 6.66 7.00
CA ALA A 50 6.79 6.37 8.31
C ALA A 50 6.55 7.64 9.15
N ASP A 51 7.47 8.60 9.12
CA ASP A 51 7.32 9.89 9.78
C ASP A 51 6.13 10.68 9.25
N ILE A 52 5.91 10.70 7.93
CA ILE A 52 4.75 11.36 7.31
C ILE A 52 3.45 10.70 7.77
N VAL A 53 3.39 9.36 7.75
CA VAL A 53 2.20 8.64 8.19
C VAL A 53 1.94 8.85 9.68
N ARG A 54 2.97 8.83 10.51
CA ARG A 54 2.85 9.10 11.95
C ARG A 54 2.39 10.52 12.22
N ALA A 55 2.88 11.51 11.48
CA ALA A 55 2.41 12.89 11.60
C ALA A 55 0.91 13.03 11.27
N ALA A 56 0.42 12.31 10.25
CA ALA A 56 -0.99 12.35 9.85
C ALA A 56 -1.91 11.53 10.77
N MET A 57 -1.47 10.34 11.20
CA MET A 57 -2.34 9.34 11.84
C MET A 57 -2.00 9.06 13.31
N GLY A 58 -0.93 9.64 13.86
CA GLY A 58 -0.45 9.33 15.22
C GLY A 58 -1.45 9.65 16.34
N HIS A 59 -2.41 10.54 16.08
CA HIS A 59 -3.52 10.81 17.02
C HIS A 59 -4.50 9.65 17.18
N LEU A 60 -4.44 8.62 16.31
CA LEU A 60 -5.21 7.38 16.39
C LEU A 60 -4.43 6.24 17.05
N GLU A 61 -3.16 6.45 17.38
CA GLU A 61 -2.27 5.43 17.92
C GLU A 61 -2.71 5.04 19.33
N VAL A 62 -2.77 3.73 19.60
CA VAL A 62 -3.16 3.21 20.92
C VAL A 62 -1.94 2.83 21.74
N ALA A 63 -1.91 3.26 23.00
CA ALA A 63 -0.89 2.85 23.95
C ALA A 63 -1.21 1.46 24.53
N GLY A 64 -0.21 0.57 24.61
CA GLY A 64 -0.32 -0.75 25.24
C GLY A 64 -0.29 -1.92 24.26
N THR A 65 -0.63 -3.13 24.74
CA THR A 65 -0.64 -4.35 23.91
C THR A 65 -1.75 -4.25 22.87
N ALA A 66 -1.37 -4.05 21.61
CA ALA A 66 -2.32 -3.97 20.52
C ALA A 66 -3.10 -5.30 20.39
N ALA A 67 -4.43 -5.20 20.33
CA ALA A 67 -5.27 -6.32 19.91
C ALA A 67 -4.82 -6.83 18.53
N PRO A 68 -5.12 -8.09 18.16
CA PRO A 68 -4.91 -8.56 16.80
C PRO A 68 -5.56 -7.60 15.79
N PRO A 69 -4.85 -7.16 14.74
CA PRO A 69 -5.41 -6.24 13.78
C PRO A 69 -6.54 -6.90 12.98
N GLU A 70 -7.62 -6.14 12.74
CA GLU A 70 -8.68 -6.53 11.81
C GLU A 70 -8.33 -6.18 10.36
N LEU A 71 -7.38 -5.26 10.16
CA LEU A 71 -6.82 -4.87 8.87
C LEU A 71 -5.31 -4.61 9.01
N CYS A 72 -4.53 -5.17 8.09
CA CYS A 72 -3.10 -4.88 7.96
C CYS A 72 -2.84 -4.05 6.70
N ILE A 73 -2.01 -3.03 6.81
CA ILE A 73 -1.52 -2.22 5.69
C ILE A 73 -0.01 -2.33 5.65
N ASP A 74 0.53 -2.88 4.58
CA ASP A 74 1.96 -2.96 4.32
C ASP A 74 2.34 -1.99 3.22
N ALA A 75 3.32 -1.13 3.47
CA ALA A 75 3.65 -0.01 2.61
C ALA A 75 5.15 0.23 2.50
N TRP A 76 5.67 0.56 1.31
CA TRP A 76 7.07 1.00 1.18
C TRP A 76 7.32 2.09 0.14
N ASP A 77 8.34 2.91 0.42
CA ASP A 77 8.86 3.91 -0.51
C ASP A 77 9.97 3.26 -1.34
N ALA A 78 9.78 3.17 -2.66
CA ALA A 78 10.69 2.47 -3.55
C ALA A 78 12.07 3.16 -3.66
N GLU A 79 12.12 4.49 -3.73
CA GLU A 79 13.37 5.25 -3.78
C GLU A 79 14.19 5.09 -2.49
N GLU A 80 13.55 5.16 -1.33
CA GLU A 80 14.18 5.08 -0.01
C GLU A 80 14.64 3.66 0.33
N THR A 81 13.86 2.64 -0.04
CA THR A 81 14.18 1.24 0.28
C THR A 81 15.00 0.56 -0.81
N GLY A 82 15.07 1.14 -2.02
CA GLY A 82 15.71 0.53 -3.19
C GLY A 82 14.90 -0.63 -3.81
N VAL A 83 13.69 -0.91 -3.30
CA VAL A 83 12.83 -2.00 -3.79
C VAL A 83 11.79 -1.43 -4.76
N PRO A 84 11.90 -1.69 -6.08
CA PRO A 84 11.09 -1.02 -7.08
C PRO A 84 9.62 -1.46 -7.06
N ILE A 85 8.74 -0.57 -7.56
CA ILE A 85 7.34 -0.90 -7.85
C ILE A 85 7.30 -1.99 -8.93
N VAL A 86 6.54 -3.04 -8.68
CA VAL A 86 6.20 -4.03 -9.71
C VAL A 86 4.77 -3.77 -10.16
N SER A 87 4.60 -3.08 -11.29
CA SER A 87 3.27 -2.91 -11.88
C SER A 87 2.94 -4.08 -12.82
N ALA A 88 1.66 -4.45 -12.86
CA ALA A 88 1.15 -5.40 -13.86
C ALA A 88 0.94 -4.73 -15.24
N ALA A 89 1.32 -3.45 -15.42
CA ALA A 89 1.30 -2.75 -16.70
C ALA A 89 2.58 -1.96 -16.91
N GLN A 90 3.65 -2.63 -17.33
CA GLN A 90 4.67 -1.98 -18.15
C GLN A 90 4.10 -1.80 -19.57
N SER A 91 3.20 -0.83 -19.75
CA SER A 91 2.66 -0.48 -21.07
C SER A 91 3.25 0.85 -21.51
N ASN A 92 4.02 0.84 -22.61
CA ASN A 92 4.58 2.03 -23.27
C ASN A 92 3.52 2.95 -23.92
N LEU A 93 2.23 2.76 -23.63
CA LEU A 93 1.14 3.60 -24.13
C LEU A 93 0.76 4.62 -23.05
N PRO A 94 0.35 5.85 -23.41
CA PRO A 94 -0.14 6.84 -22.45
C PRO A 94 -1.30 6.22 -21.65
N ALA A 95 -1.02 5.90 -20.38
CA ALA A 95 -1.99 5.30 -19.49
C ALA A 95 -3.05 6.35 -19.10
N PRO A 96 -4.32 5.95 -18.87
CA PRO A 96 -5.19 6.77 -18.04
C PRO A 96 -4.49 7.03 -16.69
N PRO A 97 -4.74 8.18 -16.05
CA PRO A 97 -4.03 8.58 -14.83
C PRO A 97 -4.26 7.63 -13.66
N VAL A 98 -5.29 6.79 -13.73
CA VAL A 98 -5.62 5.76 -12.74
C VAL A 98 -6.19 4.53 -13.47
N LEU A 99 -5.74 3.35 -13.09
CA LEU A 99 -6.28 2.07 -13.57
C LEU A 99 -6.77 1.25 -12.39
N MET A 100 -8.09 1.04 -12.31
CA MET A 100 -8.69 0.10 -11.36
C MET A 100 -8.66 -1.31 -11.93
N ARG A 101 -8.25 -2.27 -11.11
CA ARG A 101 -8.24 -3.69 -11.44
C ARG A 101 -8.90 -4.51 -10.35
N THR A 102 -9.49 -5.65 -10.73
CA THR A 102 -10.11 -6.58 -9.81
C THR A 102 -9.79 -8.01 -10.21
N SER A 103 -9.67 -8.92 -9.25
CA SER A 103 -9.70 -10.36 -9.55
C SER A 103 -11.09 -10.76 -10.07
N HIS A 104 -11.17 -11.88 -10.78
CA HIS A 104 -12.44 -12.41 -11.30
C HIS A 104 -13.49 -12.68 -10.21
N ASP A 105 -13.06 -13.07 -9.01
CA ASP A 105 -13.93 -13.32 -7.84
C ASP A 105 -14.20 -12.06 -7.00
N GLY A 106 -13.61 -10.92 -7.36
CA GLY A 106 -13.74 -9.65 -6.63
C GLY A 106 -13.11 -9.64 -5.23
N GLN A 107 -12.31 -10.65 -4.87
CA GLN A 107 -11.61 -10.71 -3.59
C GLN A 107 -10.41 -9.77 -3.54
N GLN A 108 -9.76 -9.55 -4.68
CA GLN A 108 -8.64 -8.64 -4.81
C GLN A 108 -9.02 -7.44 -5.66
N VAL A 109 -8.71 -6.24 -5.17
CA VAL A 109 -8.96 -4.98 -5.87
C VAL A 109 -7.70 -4.14 -5.79
N GLY A 110 -7.27 -3.61 -6.92
CA GLY A 110 -6.08 -2.78 -7.01
C GLY A 110 -6.33 -1.48 -7.75
N GLU A 111 -5.56 -0.47 -7.38
CA GLU A 111 -5.46 0.80 -8.07
C GLU A 111 -4.01 1.01 -8.49
N GLU A 112 -3.80 1.26 -9.78
CA GLU A 112 -2.47 1.57 -10.33
C GLU A 112 -2.46 3.03 -10.82
N ARG A 113 -1.47 3.79 -10.36
CA ARG A 113 -1.17 5.15 -10.78
C ARG A 113 0.25 5.22 -11.35
N PRO A 114 0.65 6.33 -12.02
CA PRO A 114 2.00 6.47 -12.55
C PRO A 114 3.13 6.27 -11.52
N HIS A 115 2.89 6.66 -10.25
CA HIS A 115 3.92 6.68 -9.20
C HIS A 115 3.51 5.92 -7.93
N SER A 116 2.38 5.18 -7.98
CA SER A 116 1.92 4.39 -6.86
C SER A 116 1.11 3.18 -7.33
N LEU A 117 1.08 2.18 -6.47
CA LEU A 117 0.31 0.96 -6.67
C LEU A 117 -0.22 0.51 -5.33
N VAL A 118 -1.50 0.18 -5.25
CA VAL A 118 -2.09 -0.45 -4.07
C VAL A 118 -2.95 -1.62 -4.48
N TRP A 119 -2.96 -2.65 -3.64
CA TRP A 119 -3.90 -3.76 -3.74
C TRP A 119 -4.45 -4.11 -2.36
N LEU A 120 -5.76 -4.38 -2.33
CA LEU A 120 -6.49 -4.95 -1.20
C LEU A 120 -6.80 -6.41 -1.52
N ASP A 121 -6.50 -7.31 -0.59
CA ASP A 121 -7.10 -8.64 -0.51
C ASP A 121 -8.10 -8.70 0.64
N ARG A 122 -9.37 -8.96 0.30
CA ARG A 122 -10.48 -9.00 1.26
C ARG A 122 -10.44 -10.25 2.14
N ALA A 123 -9.96 -11.36 1.60
CA ALA A 123 -9.91 -12.62 2.32
C ALA A 123 -8.93 -12.55 3.50
N SER A 124 -7.72 -12.05 3.26
CA SER A 124 -6.71 -11.85 4.31
C SER A 124 -6.84 -10.52 5.07
N ARG A 125 -7.77 -9.64 4.65
CA ARG A 125 -7.93 -8.27 5.19
C ARG A 125 -6.61 -7.52 5.22
N ARG A 126 -5.94 -7.50 4.07
CA ARG A 126 -4.61 -6.92 3.91
C ARG A 126 -4.56 -5.99 2.72
N ILE A 127 -3.97 -4.82 2.93
CA ILE A 127 -3.62 -3.88 1.89
C ILE A 127 -2.10 -3.93 1.74
N VAL A 128 -1.62 -3.98 0.51
CA VAL A 128 -0.20 -3.84 0.20
C VAL A 128 -0.05 -2.75 -0.85
N GLY A 129 0.80 -1.76 -0.59
CA GLY A 129 1.01 -0.66 -1.51
C GLY A 129 2.43 -0.12 -1.53
N CYS A 130 2.74 0.61 -2.57
CA CYS A 130 4.04 1.26 -2.73
C CYS A 130 3.91 2.58 -3.48
N ILE A 131 4.84 3.47 -3.17
CA ILE A 131 5.04 4.72 -3.89
C ILE A 131 6.45 4.74 -4.47
N GLU A 132 6.63 5.46 -5.57
CA GLU A 132 7.94 5.58 -6.19
C GLU A 132 8.87 6.40 -5.30
N SER A 133 8.37 7.52 -4.78
CA SER A 133 9.07 8.38 -3.83
C SER A 133 8.09 9.32 -3.10
N ILE A 134 8.31 9.52 -1.81
CA ILE A 134 7.63 10.54 -0.99
C ILE A 134 7.78 11.96 -1.54
N ARG A 135 8.77 12.20 -2.40
CA ARG A 135 9.01 13.50 -3.05
C ARG A 135 7.95 13.83 -4.10
N LEU A 136 7.29 12.80 -4.63
CA LEU A 136 6.22 12.92 -5.61
C LEU A 136 4.84 13.12 -4.95
N LEU A 137 4.75 12.96 -3.62
CA LEU A 137 3.52 13.19 -2.88
C LEU A 137 3.26 14.70 -2.75
N ASN A 138 2.08 15.13 -3.19
CA ASN A 138 1.60 16.48 -2.94
C ASN A 138 1.14 16.65 -1.47
N LEU A 139 0.85 17.89 -1.07
CA LEU A 139 0.43 18.19 0.32
C LEU A 139 -0.82 17.40 0.74
N ASP A 140 -1.76 17.21 -0.19
CA ASP A 140 -3.00 16.48 0.07
C ASP A 140 -2.76 15.00 0.36
N GLU A 141 -1.88 14.36 -0.41
CA GLU A 141 -1.47 12.96 -0.22
C GLU A 141 -0.68 12.76 1.08
N ARG A 142 0.12 13.74 1.47
CA ARG A 142 0.86 13.71 2.75
C ARG A 142 -0.06 13.90 3.96
N ALA A 143 -1.08 14.76 3.83
CA ALA A 143 -2.07 14.99 4.88
C ALA A 143 -3.06 13.83 5.03
N ARG A 144 -3.28 13.07 3.95
CA ARG A 144 -4.18 11.91 3.92
C ARG A 144 -3.49 10.69 3.30
N PRO A 145 -2.51 10.08 3.99
CA PRO A 145 -1.86 8.87 3.50
C PRO A 145 -2.91 7.80 3.17
N PHE A 146 -2.70 7.02 2.12
CA PHE A 146 -3.60 5.96 1.64
C PHE A 146 -4.94 6.40 1.02
N HIS A 147 -5.31 7.70 1.03
CA HIS A 147 -6.56 8.18 0.41
C HIS A 147 -6.54 8.14 -1.13
N LYS A 148 -5.34 8.19 -1.73
CA LYS A 148 -5.11 8.13 -3.18
C LYS A 148 -4.01 7.12 -3.55
N LEU A 149 -3.68 6.24 -2.62
CA LEU A 149 -2.82 5.11 -2.97
C LEU A 149 -3.62 4.11 -3.78
#